data_AF-A0A7J9W4X0-F1
#
_entry.id   AF-A0A7J9W4X0-F1
#
_cell.length_a   1.000
_cell.length_b   1.000
_cell.length_c   1.000
_cell.angle_alpha   90.00
_cell.angle_beta   90.00
_cell.angle_gamma   90.00
#
_symmetry.space_group_name_H-M   'P 1'
#
loop_
_entity.id
_entity.type
_entity.pdbx_description
1 polymer ?
#
loop_
_entity_poly.entity_id
_entity_poly.type
_entity_poly.pdbx_seq_one_letter_code
_entity_poly.pdbx_strand_id
1 'polypeptide(L)'
;LSARFTAWLSQVSGLDELATDPQGNWGVLRQSGDGVEGKIHVPPQRHPDKPWYYRRLTLILHLSEDLSEANGGCFQLWDRDKATVRSTIAPLFNRAVVFLNAPTAYHNASRTHLGPGQLRKIMQGLYFTEAAPG
;
A
#
# COMPACT_ATOMS: atom_id res chain seq x y z
N LEU A 1 -6.25 5.95 -13.26
CA LEU A 1 -6.98 4.93 -12.48
C LEU A 1 -8.48 5.07 -12.76
N SER A 2 -9.29 4.02 -12.56
CA SER A 2 -10.70 3.98 -12.99
C SER A 2 -11.63 4.78 -12.07
N ALA A 3 -12.41 5.72 -12.63
CA ALA A 3 -13.40 6.48 -11.87
C ALA A 3 -14.43 5.58 -11.15
N ARG A 4 -14.85 4.50 -11.80
CA ARG A 4 -15.75 3.49 -11.20
C ARG A 4 -15.12 2.85 -9.96
N PHE A 5 -13.83 2.51 -10.02
CA PHE A 5 -13.16 1.88 -8.88
C PHE A 5 -12.94 2.86 -7.73
N THR A 6 -12.62 4.13 -8.04
CA THR A 6 -12.52 5.19 -7.02
C THR A 6 -13.86 5.42 -6.31
N ALA A 7 -14.97 5.46 -7.05
CA ALA A 7 -16.30 5.57 -6.47
C ALA A 7 -16.65 4.38 -5.56
N TRP A 8 -16.31 3.16 -5.99
CA TRP A 8 -16.46 1.97 -5.14
C TRP A 8 -15.60 2.04 -3.88
N LEU A 9 -14.34 2.49 -4.00
CA LEU A 9 -13.44 2.67 -2.84
C LEU A 9 -13.99 3.70 -1.86
N SER A 10 -14.51 4.82 -2.36
CA SER A 10 -15.18 5.84 -1.56
C SER A 10 -16.32 5.22 -0.74
N GLN A 11 -17.19 4.43 -1.38
CA GLN A 11 -18.30 3.75 -0.73
C GLN A 11 -17.85 2.76 0.37
N VAL A 12 -16.89 1.88 0.09
CA VAL A 12 -16.48 0.86 1.07
C VAL A 12 -15.62 1.41 2.20
N SER A 13 -14.96 2.55 1.99
CA SER A 13 -14.14 3.20 3.01
C SER A 13 -14.90 4.26 3.82
N GLY A 14 -16.08 4.68 3.37
CA GLY A 14 -16.83 5.79 3.97
C GLY A 14 -16.15 7.15 3.78
N LEU A 15 -15.29 7.29 2.76
CA LEU A 15 -14.55 8.51 2.46
C LEU A 15 -15.15 9.19 1.24
N ASP A 16 -15.85 10.29 1.47
CA ASP A 16 -16.39 11.11 0.38
C ASP A 16 -15.28 11.84 -0.37
N GLU A 17 -15.58 12.25 -1.61
CA GLU A 17 -14.71 13.06 -2.48
C GLU A 17 -13.31 12.46 -2.71
N LEU A 18 -13.21 11.13 -2.63
CA LEU A 18 -11.96 10.42 -2.86
C LEU A 18 -11.53 10.58 -4.32
N ALA A 19 -10.30 11.05 -4.53
CA ALA A 19 -9.72 11.28 -5.85
C ALA A 19 -8.36 10.60 -5.99
N THR A 20 -8.00 10.22 -7.21
CA THR A 20 -6.62 9.83 -7.55
C THR A 20 -5.92 11.02 -8.20
N ASP A 21 -4.59 11.10 -8.13
CA ASP A 21 -3.87 12.13 -8.87
C ASP A 21 -4.16 12.02 -10.39
N PRO A 22 -4.73 13.06 -11.03
CA PRO A 22 -5.11 13.02 -12.44
C PRO A 22 -3.95 12.70 -13.39
N GLN A 23 -2.71 13.02 -13.00
CA GLN A 23 -1.54 12.74 -13.82
C GLN A 23 -1.07 11.28 -13.73
N GLY A 24 -1.66 10.47 -12.84
CA GLY A 24 -1.27 9.07 -12.64
C GLY A 24 0.11 8.87 -12.01
N ASN A 25 0.79 9.96 -11.63
CA ASN A 25 2.19 9.97 -11.20
C ASN A 25 2.47 9.20 -9.90
N TRP A 26 1.44 8.83 -9.15
CA TRP A 26 1.61 8.18 -7.86
C TRP A 26 1.04 6.77 -7.78
N GLY A 27 0.65 6.20 -8.91
CA GLY A 27 0.64 4.75 -9.04
C GLY A 27 2.07 4.27 -9.23
N VAL A 28 2.57 3.36 -8.37
CA VAL A 28 3.96 2.87 -8.51
C VAL A 28 3.94 1.37 -8.71
N LEU A 29 4.56 0.92 -9.81
CA LEU A 29 4.95 -0.48 -9.96
C LEU A 29 6.30 -0.68 -9.28
N ARG A 30 6.42 -1.65 -8.39
CA ARG A 30 7.69 -2.02 -7.76
C ARG A 30 7.99 -3.48 -7.94
N GLN A 31 9.26 -3.78 -8.13
CA GLN A 31 9.80 -5.12 -8.17
C GLN A 31 10.89 -5.25 -7.10
N SER A 32 11.00 -6.42 -6.47
CA SER A 32 11.99 -6.71 -5.45
C SER A 32 12.48 -8.14 -5.60
N GLY A 33 13.80 -8.32 -5.55
CA GLY A 33 14.45 -9.63 -5.58
C GLY A 33 14.52 -10.28 -4.20
N ASP A 34 15.34 -11.32 -4.09
CA ASP A 34 15.61 -12.02 -2.84
C ASP A 34 16.26 -11.11 -1.78
N GLY A 35 15.99 -11.39 -0.51
CA GLY A 35 16.60 -10.73 0.64
C GLY A 35 16.19 -9.28 0.89
N VAL A 36 15.29 -8.70 0.07
CA VAL A 36 14.82 -7.31 0.20
C VAL A 36 13.81 -7.20 1.33
N GLU A 37 14.01 -6.21 2.20
CA GLU A 37 13.11 -5.89 3.31
C GLU A 37 12.72 -4.42 3.28
N GLY A 38 11.44 -4.14 3.55
CA GLY A 38 10.94 -2.79 3.74
C GLY A 38 11.21 -2.30 5.16
N LYS A 39 11.60 -1.02 5.30
CA LYS A 39 11.67 -0.37 6.62
C LYS A 39 10.25 -0.15 7.18
N ILE A 40 10.11 -0.26 8.50
CA ILE A 40 8.88 0.14 9.20
C ILE A 40 8.71 1.65 9.04
N HIS A 41 7.57 2.07 8.49
CA HIS A 41 7.29 3.48 8.23
C HIS A 41 5.79 3.77 8.29
N VAL A 42 5.46 5.06 8.37
CA VAL A 42 4.13 5.57 8.07
C VAL A 42 4.12 6.18 6.66
N PRO A 43 3.00 6.09 5.93
CA PRO A 43 2.86 6.77 4.65
C PRO A 43 2.98 8.29 4.80
N PRO A 44 3.58 9.00 3.83
CA PRO A 44 3.38 10.43 3.66
C PRO A 44 1.89 10.77 3.62
N GLN A 45 1.48 11.80 4.36
CA GLN A 45 0.06 12.17 4.54
C GLN A 45 -0.42 13.20 3.52
N ARG A 46 0.49 13.82 2.76
CA ARG A 46 0.19 14.85 1.78
C ARG A 46 0.75 14.45 0.42
N HIS A 47 0.10 14.94 -0.63
CA HIS A 47 0.65 14.86 -1.98
C HIS A 47 1.90 15.75 -2.07
N PRO A 48 3.03 15.27 -2.62
CA PRO A 48 4.29 16.01 -2.65
C PRO A 48 4.19 17.31 -3.45
N ASP A 49 3.55 17.28 -4.63
CA ASP A 49 3.41 18.49 -5.49
C ASP A 49 2.16 19.33 -5.20
N LYS A 50 1.22 18.81 -4.40
CA LYS A 50 -0.08 19.45 -4.09
C LYS A 50 -0.33 19.34 -2.59
N PRO A 51 0.36 20.11 -1.74
CA PRO A 51 0.33 19.89 -0.29
C PRO A 51 -1.05 20.03 0.37
N TRP A 52 -2.04 20.59 -0.33
CA TRP A 52 -3.44 20.67 0.09
C TRP A 52 -4.25 19.38 -0.17
N TYR A 53 -3.68 18.40 -0.88
CA TYR A 53 -4.28 17.07 -1.07
C TYR A 53 -3.80 16.12 0.03
N TYR A 54 -4.74 15.64 0.84
CA TYR A 54 -4.49 14.73 1.94
C TYR A 54 -4.61 13.30 1.48
N ARG A 55 -3.56 12.51 1.62
CA ARG A 55 -3.55 11.10 1.24
C ARG A 55 -4.39 10.31 2.24
N ARG A 56 -5.48 9.70 1.78
CA ARG A 56 -6.42 8.97 2.64
C ARG A 56 -6.24 7.47 2.58
N LEU A 57 -6.12 6.92 1.38
CA LEU A 57 -5.95 5.48 1.19
C LEU A 57 -4.69 5.15 0.40
N THR A 58 -4.11 4.02 0.76
CA THR A 58 -3.10 3.34 -0.03
C THR A 58 -3.63 1.95 -0.37
N LEU A 59 -3.56 1.60 -1.65
CA LEU A 59 -3.81 0.27 -2.18
C LEU A 59 -2.49 -0.36 -2.59
N ILE A 60 -2.30 -1.63 -2.27
CA ILE A 60 -1.19 -2.46 -2.75
C ILE A 60 -1.80 -3.71 -3.37
N LEU A 61 -1.54 -3.94 -4.65
CA LEU A 61 -1.94 -5.14 -5.39
C LEU A 61 -0.71 -6.01 -5.65
N HIS A 62 -0.77 -7.27 -5.25
CA HIS A 62 0.28 -8.26 -5.47
C HIS A 62 0.13 -8.91 -6.86
N LEU A 63 1.23 -8.94 -7.63
CA LEU A 63 1.24 -9.31 -9.05
C LEU A 63 2.12 -10.53 -9.38
N SER A 64 2.70 -11.20 -8.38
CA SER A 64 3.51 -12.40 -8.59
C SER A 64 2.67 -13.65 -8.35
N GLU A 65 2.55 -14.51 -9.36
CA GLU A 65 1.73 -15.74 -9.37
C GLU A 65 2.30 -16.87 -8.50
N ASP A 66 3.61 -16.86 -8.30
CA ASP A 66 4.40 -17.93 -7.73
C ASP A 66 4.78 -17.70 -6.25
N LEU A 67 4.26 -16.64 -5.63
CA LEU A 67 4.59 -16.30 -4.25
C LEU A 67 3.55 -16.78 -3.25
N SER A 68 4.06 -17.31 -2.15
CA SER A 68 3.33 -17.72 -0.96
C SER A 68 3.81 -16.95 0.27
N GLU A 69 3.20 -17.20 1.43
CA GLU A 69 3.66 -16.63 2.70
C GLU A 69 5.10 -17.04 3.05
N ALA A 70 5.50 -18.27 2.70
CA ALA A 70 6.85 -18.80 2.96
C ALA A 70 7.95 -18.03 2.21
N ASN A 71 7.60 -17.34 1.12
CA ASN A 71 8.53 -16.51 0.35
C ASN A 71 8.80 -15.14 0.99
N GLY A 72 8.18 -14.83 2.14
CA GLY A 72 8.29 -13.53 2.77
C GLY A 72 7.69 -12.42 1.90
N GLY A 73 8.17 -11.18 2.03
CA GLY A 73 7.55 -10.05 1.33
C GLY A 73 6.12 -9.74 1.77
N CYS A 74 5.71 -10.30 2.91
CA CYS A 74 4.39 -10.13 3.49
C CYS A 74 4.19 -8.69 3.93
N PHE A 75 2.99 -8.15 3.74
CA PHE A 75 2.65 -6.84 4.27
C PHE A 75 2.36 -6.97 5.77
N GLN A 76 3.16 -6.33 6.60
CA GLN A 76 3.04 -6.41 8.06
C GLN A 76 2.54 -5.08 8.61
N LEU A 77 1.54 -5.16 9.49
CA LEU A 77 0.98 -4.04 10.24
C LEU A 77 1.52 -4.09 11.66
N TRP A 78 2.02 -2.96 12.15
CA TRP A 78 2.64 -2.85 13.47
C TRP A 78 1.75 -2.09 14.45
N ASP A 79 2.00 -2.29 15.74
CA ASP A 79 1.47 -1.42 16.77
C ASP A 79 2.07 0.00 16.72
N ARG A 80 1.52 0.89 17.54
CA ARG A 80 1.86 2.32 17.52
C ARG A 80 3.28 2.61 17.99
N ASP A 81 3.84 1.73 18.80
CA ASP A 81 5.20 1.75 19.34
C ASP A 81 6.21 0.99 18.45
N LYS A 82 5.75 0.34 17.38
CA LYS A 82 6.58 -0.43 16.42
C LYS A 82 7.32 -1.59 17.08
N ALA A 83 6.78 -2.12 18.17
CA ALA A 83 7.36 -3.21 18.92
C ALA A 83 6.87 -4.57 18.39
N THR A 84 5.61 -4.64 17.99
CA THR A 84 4.96 -5.91 17.64
C THR A 84 4.22 -5.84 16.31
N VAL A 85 4.42 -6.86 15.48
CA VAL A 85 3.58 -7.10 14.31
C VAL A 85 2.20 -7.58 14.78
N ARG A 86 1.18 -6.78 14.50
CA ARG A 86 -0.22 -7.07 14.85
C ARG A 86 -0.93 -7.90 13.79
N SER A 87 -0.52 -7.79 12.54
CA SER A 87 -1.09 -8.59 11.45
C SER A 87 -0.08 -8.75 10.32
N THR A 88 -0.13 -9.89 9.65
CA THR A 88 0.71 -10.22 8.50
C THR A 88 -0.18 -10.70 7.36
N ILE A 89 0.03 -10.15 6.16
CA ILE A 89 -0.74 -10.48 4.97
C ILE A 89 0.21 -11.01 3.90
N ALA A 90 0.03 -12.28 3.53
CA ALA A 90 0.82 -12.94 2.51
C ALA A 90 0.65 -12.29 1.12
N PRO A 91 1.72 -12.17 0.32
CA PRO A 91 1.72 -11.46 -0.96
C PRO A 91 1.18 -12.33 -2.11
N LEU A 92 0.02 -12.95 -1.91
CA LEU A 92 -0.57 -13.86 -2.90
C LEU A 92 -1.00 -13.11 -4.15
N PHE A 93 -0.91 -13.77 -5.31
CA PHE A 93 -1.34 -13.19 -6.57
C PHE A 93 -2.76 -12.66 -6.54
N ASN A 94 -2.96 -11.49 -7.17
CA ASN A 94 -4.24 -10.82 -7.30
C ASN A 94 -4.89 -10.44 -5.95
N ARG A 95 -4.14 -10.49 -4.85
CA ARG A 95 -4.57 -9.97 -3.56
C ARG A 95 -4.28 -8.48 -3.48
N ALA A 96 -5.30 -7.71 -3.12
CA ALA A 96 -5.15 -6.31 -2.77
C ALA A 96 -5.22 -6.10 -1.26
N VAL A 97 -4.35 -5.23 -0.74
CA VAL A 97 -4.44 -4.65 0.60
C VAL A 97 -4.79 -3.18 0.44
N VAL A 98 -5.86 -2.74 1.10
CA VAL A 98 -6.28 -1.34 1.13
C VAL A 98 -6.31 -0.89 2.59
N PHE A 99 -5.69 0.23 2.89
CA PHE A 99 -5.63 0.74 4.25
C PHE A 99 -5.67 2.26 4.31
N LEU A 100 -6.17 2.76 5.43
CA LEU A 100 -6.18 4.18 5.77
C LEU A 100 -4.77 4.65 6.12
N ASN A 101 -4.36 5.75 5.51
CA ASN A 101 -3.14 6.43 5.90
C ASN A 101 -3.41 7.24 7.17
N ALA A 102 -2.57 7.06 8.17
CA ALA A 102 -2.59 7.82 9.42
C ALA A 102 -1.16 7.97 9.95
N PRO A 103 -0.90 8.93 10.85
CA PRO A 103 0.41 9.08 11.50
C PRO A 103 0.85 7.85 12.32
N THR A 104 -0.06 6.92 12.57
CA THR A 104 0.14 5.68 13.33
C THR A 104 -0.01 4.42 12.48
N ALA A 105 -0.20 4.54 11.16
CA ALA A 105 -0.33 3.42 10.23
C ALA A 105 1.04 2.79 9.91
N TYR A 106 1.73 2.28 10.94
CA TYR A 106 3.04 1.65 10.80
C TYR A 106 2.94 0.32 10.07
N HIS A 107 3.73 0.19 9.01
CA HIS A 107 3.77 -1.01 8.21
C HIS A 107 5.13 -1.20 7.53
N ASN A 108 5.39 -2.41 7.05
CA ASN A 108 6.50 -2.73 6.15
C ASN A 108 6.17 -3.92 5.25
N ALA A 109 7.11 -4.26 4.37
CA ALA A 109 7.16 -5.55 3.72
C ALA A 109 8.24 -6.38 4.42
N SER A 110 7.90 -7.58 4.89
CA SER A 110 8.88 -8.49 5.50
C SER A 110 9.96 -8.86 4.48
N ARG A 111 11.12 -9.31 4.99
CA ARG A 111 12.21 -9.77 4.14
C ARG A 111 11.74 -10.85 3.16
N THR A 112 12.15 -10.76 1.91
CA THR A 112 11.86 -11.75 0.88
C THR A 112 12.84 -12.94 0.92
N HIS A 113 12.33 -14.12 0.58
CA HIS A 113 13.05 -15.39 0.47
C HIS A 113 12.68 -16.04 -0.88
N LEU A 114 13.37 -15.60 -1.93
CA LEU A 114 13.06 -15.90 -3.32
C LEU A 114 14.18 -16.74 -3.95
N GLY A 115 13.80 -17.72 -4.77
CA GLY A 115 14.73 -18.47 -5.60
C GLY A 115 15.26 -17.66 -6.78
N PRO A 116 16.26 -18.19 -7.51
CA PRO A 116 16.80 -17.56 -8.71
C PRO A 116 15.72 -17.19 -9.73
N GLY A 117 15.71 -15.94 -10.19
CA GLY A 117 14.76 -15.43 -11.19
C GLY A 117 13.36 -15.08 -10.66
N GLN A 118 13.04 -15.41 -9.40
CA GLN A 118 11.79 -14.99 -8.78
C GLN A 118 11.84 -13.52 -8.37
N LEU A 119 10.73 -12.81 -8.61
CA LEU A 119 10.58 -11.40 -8.25
C LEU A 119 9.24 -11.17 -7.58
N ARG A 120 9.26 -10.44 -6.47
CA ARG A 120 8.05 -9.88 -5.87
C ARG A 120 7.65 -8.61 -6.60
N LYS A 121 6.45 -8.59 -7.18
CA LYS A 121 5.92 -7.48 -7.97
C LYS A 121 4.67 -6.94 -7.29
N ILE A 122 4.59 -5.63 -7.13
CA ILE A 122 3.40 -4.95 -6.62
C ILE A 122 3.05 -3.74 -7.47
N MET A 123 1.77 -3.43 -7.57
CA MET A 123 1.28 -2.11 -7.94
C MET A 123 0.76 -1.41 -6.69
N GLN A 124 1.16 -0.16 -6.48
CA GLN A 124 0.60 0.69 -5.45
C GLN A 124 -0.30 1.74 -6.10
N GLY A 125 -1.48 2.00 -5.52
CA GLY A 125 -2.38 3.07 -5.93
C GLY A 125 -2.72 3.97 -4.73
N LEU A 126 -2.80 5.28 -4.94
CA LEU A 126 -2.99 6.26 -3.87
C LEU A 126 -4.23 7.10 -4.12
N TYR A 127 -4.92 7.41 -3.03
CA TYR A 127 -6.16 8.15 -3.07
C TYR A 127 -6.14 9.26 -2.04
N PHE A 128 -6.69 10.40 -2.41
CA PHE A 128 -6.59 11.67 -1.71
C PHE A 128 -7.96 12.34 -1.54
N THR A 129 -8.06 13.26 -0.59
CA THR A 129 -9.17 14.22 -0.46
C THR A 129 -8.59 15.63 -0.34
N GLU A 130 -9.34 16.64 -0.76
CA GLU A 130 -8.98 18.05 -0.50
C GLU A 130 -9.28 18.45 0.94
N ALA A 131 -10.39 17.93 1.50
CA ALA A 131 -10.69 18.06 2.91
C ALA A 131 -9.61 17.36 3.75
N ALA A 132 -9.17 18.04 4.81
CA ALA A 132 -8.29 17.45 5.81
C ALA A 132 -8.98 16.27 6.50
N PRO A 133 -8.22 15.24 6.93
CA PRO A 133 -8.77 14.20 7.80
C PRO A 133 -9.36 14.84 9.07
N GLY A 134 -10.59 14.46 9.41
CA GLY A 134 -11.22 14.79 10.69
C GLY A 134 -10.67 13.98 11.86
#